data_AF-A0A9Q5ZBL3-F1
#
_entry.id   AF-A0A9Q5ZBL3-F1
#
_cell.length_a   1.000
_cell.length_b   1.000
_cell.length_c   1.000
_cell.angle_alpha   90.00
_cell.angle_beta   90.00
_cell.angle_gamma   90.00
#
_symmetry.space_group_name_H-M   'P 1'
#
loop_
_entity.id
_entity.type
_entity.pdbx_description
1 polymer ?
#
loop_
_entity_poly.entity_id
_entity_poly.type
_entity_poly.pdbx_seq_one_letter_code
_entity_poly.pdbx_strand_id
1 'polypeptide(L)'
;MVINNFVRLNVRKRAKYLCEYCHSPERSNATPFTIDHIIPQSLGGSDYLNNLALACHRCNQRRYNFTTGIDPETQTEVPLFNPRNQNWSEHFIWTENGLNIIGTTPIGRATCSRFDFNDQDHDDGFILNSRQLWLTAGWHPPIDDLRQ
;
A
#
# COMPACT_ATOMS: atom_id res chain seq x y z
N MET A 1 -18.49 -14.28 1.97
CA MET A 1 -18.24 -14.82 3.33
C MET A 1 -17.47 -13.75 4.11
N VAL A 2 -17.74 -13.56 5.41
CA VAL A 2 -17.05 -12.52 6.19
C VAL A 2 -15.74 -13.09 6.73
N ILE A 3 -14.59 -12.46 6.42
CA ILE A 3 -13.29 -12.86 6.97
C ILE A 3 -13.34 -12.74 8.50
N ASN A 4 -13.16 -13.86 9.19
CA ASN A 4 -13.29 -13.92 10.65
C ASN A 4 -12.16 -13.15 11.37
N ASN A 5 -12.39 -12.81 12.65
CA ASN A 5 -11.46 -12.00 13.44
C ASN A 5 -10.08 -12.63 13.61
N PHE A 6 -9.99 -13.96 13.66
CA PHE A 6 -8.71 -14.65 13.76
C PHE A 6 -7.85 -14.43 12.51
N VAL A 7 -8.44 -14.57 11.31
CA VAL A 7 -7.75 -14.29 10.04
C VAL A 7 -7.36 -12.80 9.95
N ARG A 8 -8.27 -11.89 10.32
CA ARG A 8 -8.01 -10.44 10.36
C ARG A 8 -6.81 -10.09 11.25
N LEU A 9 -6.68 -10.74 12.41
CA LEU A 9 -5.56 -10.51 13.33
C LEU A 9 -4.25 -11.08 12.78
N ASN A 10 -4.28 -12.26 12.15
CA ASN A 10 -3.09 -12.84 11.50
C ASN A 10 -2.55 -11.94 10.39
N VAL A 11 -3.43 -11.40 9.54
CA VAL A 11 -3.05 -10.45 8.49
C VAL A 11 -2.40 -9.20 9.09
N ARG A 12 -3.00 -8.61 10.15
CA ARG A 12 -2.42 -7.43 10.84
C ARG A 12 -1.04 -7.68 11.41
N LYS A 13 -0.87 -8.80 12.14
CA LYS A 13 0.41 -9.16 12.76
C LYS A 13 1.50 -9.38 11.72
N ARG A 14 1.20 -10.12 10.65
CA ARG A 14 2.14 -10.32 9.53
C ARG A 14 2.57 -9.00 8.90
N ALA A 15 1.63 -8.08 8.71
CA ALA A 15 1.88 -6.76 8.15
C ALA A 15 2.56 -5.77 9.11
N LYS A 16 2.94 -6.19 10.33
CA LYS A 16 3.44 -5.31 11.41
C LYS A 16 2.53 -4.08 11.66
N TYR A 17 1.22 -4.23 11.44
CA TYR A 17 0.24 -3.13 11.52
C TYR A 17 0.55 -1.96 10.56
N LEU A 18 1.19 -2.23 9.44
CA LEU A 18 1.42 -1.29 8.34
C LEU A 18 0.54 -1.66 7.14
N CYS A 19 0.09 -0.67 6.38
CA CYS A 19 -0.52 -0.92 5.07
C CYS A 19 0.52 -1.61 4.20
N GLU A 20 0.23 -2.79 3.67
CA GLU A 20 1.21 -3.59 2.91
C GLU A 20 1.54 -2.99 1.53
N TYR A 21 0.89 -1.88 1.16
CA TYR A 21 1.12 -1.14 -0.08
C TYR A 21 1.92 0.13 0.17
N CYS A 22 1.39 1.04 1.01
CA CYS A 22 1.98 2.36 1.23
C CYS A 22 2.73 2.51 2.55
N HIS A 23 2.82 1.44 3.35
CA HIS A 23 3.53 1.40 4.63
C HIS A 23 3.09 2.47 5.67
N SER A 24 1.88 3.04 5.51
CA SER A 24 1.26 3.89 6.53
C SER A 24 0.86 3.03 7.73
N PRO A 25 1.12 3.48 8.97
CA PRO A 25 0.81 2.68 10.15
C PRO A 25 -0.68 2.75 10.52
N GLU A 26 -1.29 1.61 10.88
CA GLU A 26 -2.72 1.53 11.23
C GLU A 26 -3.08 2.50 12.38
N ARG A 27 -2.15 2.72 13.33
CA ARG A 27 -2.33 3.64 14.46
C ARG A 27 -2.46 5.12 14.07
N SER A 28 -2.01 5.52 12.87
CA SER A 28 -2.05 6.92 12.44
C SER A 28 -3.31 7.29 11.68
N ASN A 29 -4.26 6.35 11.54
CA ASN A 29 -5.49 6.54 10.80
C ASN A 29 -6.71 6.40 11.72
N ALA A 30 -7.64 7.35 11.60
CA ALA A 30 -8.91 7.29 12.34
C ALA A 30 -9.84 6.17 11.82
N THR A 31 -9.69 5.80 10.55
CA THR A 31 -10.46 4.70 9.94
C THR A 31 -9.70 3.38 10.08
N PRO A 32 -10.38 2.30 10.53
CA PRO A 32 -9.76 0.98 10.61
C PRO A 32 -9.28 0.50 9.24
N PHE A 33 -8.12 -0.18 9.21
CA PHE A 33 -7.63 -0.78 7.98
C PHE A 33 -8.51 -1.97 7.56
N THR A 34 -8.63 -2.15 6.25
CA THR A 34 -9.38 -3.23 5.63
C THR A 34 -8.49 -4.44 5.37
N ILE A 35 -9.13 -5.60 5.20
CA ILE A 35 -8.46 -6.77 4.65
C ILE A 35 -8.79 -6.78 3.16
N ASP A 36 -7.77 -6.57 2.35
CA ASP A 36 -7.87 -6.50 0.90
C ASP A 36 -7.53 -7.84 0.27
N HIS A 37 -8.15 -8.15 -0.87
CA HIS A 37 -7.95 -9.37 -1.64
C HIS A 37 -7.07 -9.08 -2.86
N ILE A 38 -5.83 -9.57 -2.87
CA ILE A 38 -4.80 -9.30 -3.90
C ILE A 38 -5.24 -9.77 -5.29
N ILE A 39 -5.93 -10.90 -5.36
CA ILE A 39 -6.86 -11.21 -6.44
C ILE A 39 -8.25 -10.86 -5.90
N PRO A 40 -8.93 -9.85 -6.46
CA PRO A 40 -10.25 -9.43 -5.97
C PRO A 40 -11.27 -10.58 -5.99
N GLN A 41 -12.21 -10.58 -5.06
CA GLN A 41 -13.30 -11.56 -5.05
C GLN A 41 -14.15 -11.51 -6.32
N SER A 42 -14.34 -10.33 -6.92
CA SER A 42 -15.02 -10.17 -8.22
C SER A 42 -14.31 -10.86 -9.38
N LEU A 43 -13.02 -11.20 -9.21
CA LEU A 43 -12.21 -11.96 -10.16
C LEU A 43 -11.92 -13.39 -9.66
N GLY A 44 -12.68 -13.90 -8.69
CA GLY A 44 -12.54 -15.27 -8.16
C GLY A 44 -11.49 -15.44 -7.05
N GLY A 45 -11.02 -14.34 -6.45
CA GLY A 45 -10.08 -14.38 -5.34
C GLY A 45 -10.59 -15.13 -4.10
N SER A 46 -9.69 -15.87 -3.45
CA SER A 46 -10.00 -16.64 -2.24
C SER A 46 -9.85 -15.84 -0.94
N ASP A 47 -10.50 -16.29 0.13
CA ASP A 47 -10.35 -15.73 1.49
C ASP A 47 -9.13 -16.32 2.25
N TYR A 48 -8.22 -17.02 1.55
CA TYR A 48 -7.04 -17.63 2.16
C TYR A 48 -5.94 -16.60 2.43
N LEU A 49 -5.14 -16.79 3.49
CA LEU A 49 -4.11 -15.84 3.93
C LEU A 49 -3.10 -15.43 2.86
N ASN A 50 -2.85 -16.30 1.87
CA ASN A 50 -1.97 -16.05 0.73
C ASN A 50 -2.58 -15.11 -0.34
N ASN A 51 -3.86 -14.75 -0.21
CA ASN A 51 -4.54 -13.78 -1.08
C ASN A 51 -4.96 -12.50 -0.31
N LEU A 52 -4.73 -12.44 1.00
CA LEU A 52 -5.18 -11.33 1.84
C LEU A 52 -4.03 -10.39 2.17
N ALA A 53 -4.26 -9.08 2.07
CA ALA A 53 -3.35 -8.02 2.48
C ALA A 53 -3.99 -7.07 3.51
N LEU A 54 -3.18 -6.48 4.39
CA LEU A 54 -3.65 -5.34 5.21
C LEU A 54 -3.56 -4.06 4.38
N ALA A 55 -4.67 -3.35 4.21
CA ALA A 55 -4.71 -2.13 3.41
C ALA A 55 -5.34 -0.96 4.19
N CYS A 56 -4.74 0.22 4.08
CA CYS A 56 -5.42 1.44 4.51
C CYS A 56 -6.60 1.73 3.56
N HIS A 57 -7.57 2.51 4.03
CA HIS A 57 -8.77 2.80 3.25
C HIS A 57 -8.45 3.43 1.88
N ARG A 58 -7.48 4.36 1.82
CA ARG A 58 -7.03 5.02 0.58
C ARG A 58 -6.50 4.01 -0.44
N CYS A 59 -5.57 3.15 -0.02
CA CYS A 59 -4.99 2.13 -0.91
C CYS A 59 -6.04 1.14 -1.40
N ASN A 60 -6.88 0.64 -0.50
CA ASN A 60 -7.95 -0.31 -0.85
C ASN A 60 -8.93 0.29 -1.87
N GLN A 61 -9.37 1.54 -1.64
CA GLN A 61 -10.31 2.22 -2.53
C GLN A 61 -9.70 2.49 -3.91
N ARG A 62 -8.45 2.95 -3.98
CA ARG A 62 -7.78 3.28 -5.24
C ARG A 62 -7.37 2.05 -6.04
N ARG A 63 -7.02 0.97 -5.36
CA ARG A 63 -6.80 -0.34 -6.00
C ARG A 63 -8.09 -0.90 -6.56
N TYR A 64 -9.21 -0.78 -5.84
CA TYR A 64 -10.52 -1.29 -6.25
C TYR A 64 -10.45 -2.79 -6.64
N ASN A 65 -10.73 -3.13 -7.90
CA ASN A 65 -10.60 -4.50 -8.43
C ASN A 65 -9.43 -4.64 -9.42
N PHE A 66 -8.52 -3.68 -9.49
CA PHE A 66 -7.41 -3.71 -10.43
C PHE A 66 -6.29 -4.62 -9.92
N THR A 67 -5.75 -5.43 -10.83
CA THR A 67 -4.59 -6.30 -10.62
C THR A 67 -3.36 -5.85 -11.42
N THR A 68 -3.57 -4.92 -12.35
CA THR A 68 -2.56 -4.32 -13.23
C THR A 68 -2.66 -2.78 -13.19
N GLY A 69 -1.59 -2.13 -13.63
CA GLY A 69 -1.51 -0.68 -13.80
C GLY A 69 -0.58 -0.33 -14.95
N ILE A 70 -0.64 0.91 -15.42
CA ILE A 70 0.26 1.41 -16.46
C ILE A 70 1.51 1.96 -15.77
N ASP A 71 2.70 1.49 -16.17
CA ASP A 71 3.95 2.14 -15.77
C ASP A 71 4.06 3.49 -16.48
N PRO A 72 4.09 4.62 -15.74
CA PRO A 72 4.12 5.94 -16.34
C PRO A 72 5.38 6.22 -17.17
N GLU A 73 6.49 5.50 -16.96
CA GLU A 73 7.70 5.70 -17.77
C GLU A 73 7.64 4.96 -19.10
N THR A 74 7.29 3.67 -19.08
CA THR A 74 7.31 2.82 -20.29
C THR A 74 5.99 2.81 -21.04
N GLN A 75 4.90 3.31 -20.42
CA GLN A 75 3.53 3.26 -20.94
C GLN A 75 3.03 1.82 -21.19
N THR A 76 3.61 0.84 -20.51
CA THR A 76 3.21 -0.57 -20.60
C THR A 76 2.35 -0.98 -19.42
N GLU A 77 1.35 -1.80 -19.67
CA GLU A 77 0.60 -2.46 -18.60
C GLU A 77 1.47 -3.52 -17.90
N VAL A 78 1.56 -3.43 -16.58
CA VAL A 78 2.32 -4.35 -15.72
C VAL A 78 1.47 -4.77 -14.51
N PRO A 79 1.76 -5.90 -13.86
CA PRO A 79 1.11 -6.27 -12.61
C PRO A 79 1.32 -5.20 -11.52
N LEU A 80 0.32 -5.00 -10.67
CA LEU A 80 0.48 -4.21 -9.44
C LEU A 80 1.25 -5.02 -8.39
N PHE A 81 1.88 -4.31 -7.45
CA PHE A 81 2.65 -4.92 -6.39
C PHE A 81 1.84 -5.93 -5.55
N ASN A 82 2.43 -7.10 -5.34
CA ASN A 82 1.86 -8.20 -4.58
C ASN A 82 2.73 -8.50 -3.33
N PRO A 83 2.27 -8.12 -2.13
CA PRO A 83 3.03 -8.29 -0.88
C PRO A 83 3.16 -9.75 -0.41
N ARG A 84 2.63 -10.72 -1.15
CA ARG A 84 2.78 -12.15 -0.85
C ARG A 84 3.96 -12.77 -1.57
N ASN A 85 4.35 -12.20 -2.71
CA ASN A 85 5.36 -12.77 -3.59
C ASN A 85 6.53 -11.81 -3.87
N GLN A 86 6.45 -10.57 -3.39
CA GLN A 86 7.42 -9.52 -3.68
C GLN A 86 7.84 -8.79 -2.39
N ASN A 87 9.08 -8.33 -2.35
CA ASN A 87 9.61 -7.54 -1.24
C ASN A 87 9.37 -6.05 -1.50
N TRP A 88 8.85 -5.32 -0.51
CA TRP A 88 8.52 -3.90 -0.69
C TRP A 88 9.74 -3.06 -1.07
N SER A 89 10.88 -3.29 -0.42
CA SER A 89 12.14 -2.56 -0.64
C SER A 89 12.80 -2.79 -2.01
N GLU A 90 12.37 -3.82 -2.75
CA GLU A 90 12.83 -4.03 -4.14
C GLU A 90 12.09 -3.13 -5.13
N HIS A 91 10.87 -2.71 -4.79
CA HIS A 91 9.98 -1.96 -5.68
C HIS A 91 9.78 -0.50 -5.27
N PHE A 92 10.02 -0.19 -3.99
CA PHE A 92 9.73 1.12 -3.42
C PHE A 92 10.84 1.59 -2.49
N ILE A 93 10.97 2.90 -2.41
CA ILE A 93 11.85 3.58 -1.47
C ILE A 93 11.20 4.89 -1.05
N TRP A 94 11.39 5.30 0.20
CA TRP A 94 10.97 6.63 0.65
C TRP A 94 11.97 7.68 0.18
N THR A 95 11.50 8.90 -0.09
CA THR A 95 12.39 10.06 -0.16
C THR A 95 13.10 10.29 1.18
N GLU A 96 14.26 10.95 1.17
CA GLU A 96 15.05 11.28 2.36
C GLU A 96 14.21 11.98 3.44
N ASN A 97 13.33 12.91 3.02
CA ASN A 97 12.39 13.62 3.89
C ASN A 97 11.24 12.75 4.42
N GLY A 98 11.08 11.51 3.94
CA GLY A 98 10.07 10.55 4.38
C GLY A 98 8.63 10.86 3.96
N LEU A 99 8.43 11.75 2.98
CA LEU A 99 7.09 12.20 2.57
C LEU A 99 6.54 11.46 1.35
N ASN A 100 7.41 11.05 0.42
CA ASN A 100 7.01 10.48 -0.86
C ASN A 100 7.53 9.06 -1.00
N ILE A 101 6.74 8.21 -1.65
CA ILE A 101 7.14 6.87 -2.08
C ILE A 101 7.57 6.95 -3.54
N ILE A 102 8.78 6.52 -3.84
CA ILE A 102 9.30 6.40 -5.20
C ILE A 102 9.22 4.94 -5.61
N GLY A 103 8.62 4.67 -6.77
CA GLY A 103 8.67 3.35 -7.41
C GLY A 103 9.99 3.19 -8.17
N THR A 104 10.80 2.22 -7.80
CA THR A 104 12.15 1.99 -8.39
C THR A 104 12.16 0.97 -9.53
N THR A 105 11.01 0.37 -9.81
CA THR A 105 10.80 -0.66 -10.84
C THR A 105 9.52 -0.35 -11.61
N PRO A 106 9.28 -0.94 -12.81
CA PRO A 106 8.03 -0.79 -13.53
C PRO A 106 6.79 -1.11 -12.68
N ILE A 107 6.82 -2.21 -11.93
CA ILE A 107 5.75 -2.60 -11.00
C ILE A 107 5.56 -1.56 -9.90
N GLY A 108 6.65 -1.07 -9.32
CA GLY A 108 6.62 -0.04 -8.29
C GLY A 108 6.00 1.26 -8.79
N ARG A 109 6.43 1.75 -9.95
CA ARG A 109 5.90 3.00 -10.55
C ARG A 109 4.44 2.87 -10.94
N ALA A 110 4.07 1.78 -11.60
CA ALA A 110 2.68 1.49 -11.93
C ALA A 110 1.80 1.44 -10.67
N THR A 111 2.31 0.83 -9.59
CA THR A 111 1.61 0.79 -8.30
C THR A 111 1.50 2.19 -7.68
N CYS A 112 2.57 2.97 -7.64
CA CYS A 112 2.56 4.34 -7.11
C CYS A 112 1.53 5.22 -7.83
N SER A 113 1.48 5.12 -9.17
CA SER A 113 0.52 5.81 -10.02
C SER A 113 -0.91 5.31 -9.75
N ARG A 114 -1.17 4.00 -9.87
CA ARG A 114 -2.51 3.40 -9.66
C ARG A 114 -3.11 3.68 -8.28
N PHE A 115 -2.27 3.67 -7.24
CA PHE A 115 -2.69 3.91 -5.85
C PHE A 115 -2.56 5.36 -5.44
N ASP A 116 -2.06 6.22 -6.33
CA ASP A 116 -1.81 7.64 -6.10
C ASP A 116 -1.11 7.87 -4.75
N PHE A 117 0.00 7.14 -4.51
CA PHE A 117 0.67 7.11 -3.20
C PHE A 117 1.10 8.48 -2.68
N ASN A 118 1.24 9.45 -3.58
CA ASN A 118 1.78 10.77 -3.32
C ASN A 118 0.78 11.91 -3.57
N ASP A 119 -0.52 11.63 -3.77
CA ASP A 119 -1.56 12.64 -4.09
C ASP A 119 -1.23 13.49 -5.33
N GLN A 120 -0.75 12.85 -6.40
CA GLN A 120 -0.54 13.51 -7.68
C GLN A 120 -1.84 13.69 -8.48
N ASP A 121 -2.85 12.82 -8.26
CA ASP A 121 -4.09 12.85 -9.04
C ASP A 121 -5.27 13.54 -8.32
N HIS A 122 -5.29 13.51 -6.99
CA HIS A 122 -6.42 14.04 -6.18
C HIS A 122 -6.16 15.42 -5.56
N ASP A 123 -4.96 15.98 -5.73
CA ASP A 123 -4.52 17.39 -5.50
C ASP A 123 -5.06 18.12 -4.25
N ASP A 124 -5.34 17.41 -3.16
CA ASP A 124 -5.68 18.03 -1.85
C ASP A 124 -4.51 17.99 -0.85
N GLY A 125 -3.40 17.32 -1.22
CA GLY A 125 -2.18 17.20 -0.42
C GLY A 125 -2.38 16.46 0.92
N PHE A 126 -3.52 15.80 1.14
CA PHE A 126 -3.91 15.28 2.44
C PHE A 126 -2.91 14.26 2.98
N ILE A 127 -2.41 13.35 2.13
CA ILE A 127 -1.46 12.34 2.61
C ILE A 127 -0.09 12.92 2.94
N LEU A 128 0.37 13.90 2.16
CA LEU A 128 1.68 14.53 2.39
C LEU A 128 1.66 15.32 3.71
N ASN A 129 0.58 16.08 3.95
CA ASN A 129 0.35 16.77 5.22
C ASN A 129 0.25 15.80 6.40
N SER A 130 -0.42 14.66 6.21
CA SER A 130 -0.53 13.63 7.25
C SER A 130 0.83 13.00 7.57
N ARG A 131 1.62 12.63 6.55
CA ARG A 131 2.97 12.08 6.73
C ARG A 131 3.90 13.06 7.42
N GLN A 132 3.80 14.36 7.12
CA GLN A 132 4.56 15.41 7.80
C GLN A 132 4.28 15.44 9.30
N LEU A 133 3.01 15.30 9.72
CA LEU A 133 2.65 15.20 11.14
C LEU A 133 3.17 13.90 11.77
N TRP A 134 3.08 12.78 11.05
CA TRP A 134 3.54 11.48 11.54
C TRP A 134 5.07 11.41 11.69
N LEU A 135 5.82 12.12 10.84
CA LEU A 135 7.26 12.32 10.96
C LEU A 135 7.62 13.03 12.26
N THR A 136 6.92 14.13 12.59
CA THR A 136 7.11 14.86 13.86
C THR A 136 6.84 13.97 15.07
N ALA A 137 5.91 13.02 14.96
CA ALA A 137 5.59 12.05 16.01
C ALA A 137 6.53 10.82 16.05
N GLY A 138 7.47 10.70 15.10
CA GLY A 138 8.36 9.54 14.98
C GLY A 138 7.65 8.25 14.56
N TRP A 139 6.48 8.35 13.91
CA TRP A 139 5.68 7.20 13.49
C TRP A 139 5.92 6.79 12.04
N HIS A 140 6.57 7.63 11.25
CA HIS A 140 6.71 7.49 9.81
C HIS A 140 8.03 8.08 9.31
N PRO A 141 8.59 7.57 8.20
CA PRO A 141 8.32 6.25 7.64
C PRO A 141 8.80 5.13 8.57
N PRO A 142 8.37 3.88 8.36
CA PRO A 142 8.86 2.74 9.14
C PRO A 142 10.39 2.68 9.19
N ILE A 143 10.94 2.31 10.34
CA ILE A 143 12.39 2.30 10.59
C ILE A 143 13.11 1.33 9.65
N ASP A 144 12.47 0.21 9.30
CA ASP A 144 13.04 -0.82 8.45
C ASP A 144 13.00 -0.48 6.95
N ASP A 145 12.31 0.61 6.56
CA ASP A 145 12.18 0.98 5.14
C ASP A 145 13.37 1.83 4.67
N LEU A 146 13.82 1.55 3.44
CA LEU A 146 14.90 2.30 2.79
C LEU A 146 14.49 3.76 2.50
N ARG A 147 15.49 4.64 2.50
CA ARG A 147 15.35 6.07 2.14
C ARG A 147 16.47 6.46 1.17
N GLN A 148 16.15 7.32 0.20
CA GLN A 148 17.11 7.91 -0.75
C GLN A 148 16.91 9.41 -0.94
#